data_AF-A0AAD6E2A6-F1
#
_entry.id   AF-A0AAD6E2A6-F1
#
_cell.length_a   1.000
_cell.length_b   1.000
_cell.length_c   1.000
_cell.angle_alpha   90.00
_cell.angle_beta   90.00
_cell.angle_gamma   90.00
#
_symmetry.space_group_name_H-M   'P 1'
#
loop_
_entity.id
_entity.type
_entity.pdbx_description
1 polymer ?
#
loop_
_entity_poly.entity_id
_entity_poly.type
_entity_poly.pdbx_seq_one_letter_code
_entity_poly.pdbx_strand_id
1 'polypeptide(L)' 'MGHEKSLPVFIFPTALARLGHLYGDICLARGAARHNIVYAVSTDPSTSHEEIAACCGAEGVFHPNLRLSGDAVAV' A
#
# COMPACT_ATOMS: atom_id res chain seq x y z
N MET A 1 3.75 -13.56 -1.67
CA MET A 1 5.21 -13.57 -1.43
C MET A 1 5.86 -14.32 -2.58
N GLY A 2 6.66 -13.63 -3.40
CA GLY A 2 6.99 -14.04 -4.78
C GLY A 2 6.75 -12.92 -5.81
N HIS A 3 6.44 -11.71 -5.34
CA HIS A 3 6.30 -10.52 -6.18
C HIS A 3 7.64 -9.80 -6.26
N GLU A 4 8.00 -9.33 -7.45
CA GLU A 4 9.18 -8.52 -7.66
C GLU A 4 8.96 -7.13 -7.06
N LYS A 5 9.87 -6.73 -6.16
CA LYS A 5 9.83 -5.45 -5.46
C LYS A 5 11.13 -4.70 -5.71
N SER A 6 11.04 -3.38 -5.81
CA SER A 6 12.18 -2.56 -6.21
C SER A 6 13.25 -2.45 -5.11
N LEU A 7 12.89 -2.69 -3.85
CA LEU A 7 13.79 -2.61 -2.70
C LEU A 7 13.47 -3.71 -1.68
N PRO A 8 14.47 -4.23 -0.95
CA PRO A 8 14.27 -5.22 0.12
C PRO A 8 13.82 -4.55 1.43
N VAL A 9 12.90 -3.60 1.34
CA VAL A 9 12.31 -2.88 2.47
C VAL A 9 10.79 -2.87 2.34
N PHE A 10 10.11 -2.78 3.46
CA PHE A 10 8.66 -2.64 3.51
C PHE A 10 8.24 -1.63 4.57
N ILE A 11 7.05 -1.07 4.41
CA ILE A 11 6.44 -0.17 5.38
C ILE A 11 5.68 -1.01 6.39
N PHE A 12 6.06 -0.90 7.66
CA PHE A 12 5.44 -1.60 8.79
C PHE A 12 4.03 -1.05 9.08
N PRO A 13 3.06 -1.90 9.48
CA PRO A 13 1.71 -1.45 9.82
C PRO A 13 1.75 -0.51 11.01
N THR A 14 1.25 0.71 10.82
CA THR A 14 1.24 1.72 11.87
C THR A 14 -0.20 2.15 12.09
N ALA A 15 -0.76 1.84 13.26
CA ALA A 15 -2.05 2.40 13.64
C ALA A 15 -1.94 3.93 13.81
N LEU A 16 -3.03 4.64 13.59
CA LEU A 16 -3.13 6.10 13.81
C LEU A 16 -2.14 6.93 12.98
N ALA A 17 -1.83 6.54 11.74
CA ALA A 17 -0.96 7.31 10.84
C ALA A 17 -1.40 8.79 10.66
N ARG A 18 -2.69 9.09 10.88
CA ARG A 18 -3.23 10.45 10.94
C ARG A 18 -2.62 11.37 12.01
N LEU A 19 -1.96 10.82 13.04
CA LEU A 19 -1.25 11.63 14.03
C LEU A 19 -0.08 12.41 13.42
N GLY A 20 0.61 11.81 12.44
CA GLY A 20 1.73 12.44 11.75
C GLY A 20 1.33 13.25 10.51
N HIS A 21 0.21 12.90 9.87
CA HIS A 21 -0.19 13.52 8.60
C HIS A 21 -1.68 13.40 8.32
N LEU A 22 -2.35 14.45 7.83
CA LEU A 22 -3.81 14.48 7.60
C LEU A 22 -4.35 13.30 6.77
N TYR A 23 -3.59 12.86 5.77
CA TYR A 23 -3.97 11.75 4.89
C TYR A 23 -3.56 10.37 5.42
N GLY A 24 -2.80 10.31 6.53
CA GLY A 24 -2.41 9.08 7.22
C GLY A 24 -1.96 7.95 6.32
N ASP A 25 -2.64 6.81 6.44
CA ASP A 25 -2.33 5.55 5.75
C ASP A 25 -2.40 5.67 4.21
N ILE A 26 -3.18 6.60 3.67
CA ILE A 26 -3.26 6.84 2.21
C ILE A 26 -1.90 7.27 1.66
N CYS A 27 -1.15 8.09 2.41
CA CYS A 27 0.15 8.54 1.95
C CYS A 27 1.19 7.41 1.94
N LEU A 28 1.10 6.49 2.92
CA LEU A 28 1.94 5.31 2.98
C LEU A 28 1.63 4.37 1.80
N ALA A 29 0.34 4.11 1.58
CA ALA A 29 -0.17 3.30 0.47
C ALA A 29 0.28 3.84 -0.89
N ARG A 30 0.14 5.16 -1.09
CA ARG A 30 0.59 5.86 -2.30
C ARG A 30 2.09 5.77 -2.51
N GLY A 31 2.89 6.01 -1.48
CA GLY A 31 4.34 5.90 -1.56
C GLY A 31 4.78 4.47 -1.90
N ALA A 32 4.14 3.48 -1.26
CA ALA A 32 4.41 2.07 -1.50
C ALA A 32 4.10 1.66 -2.95
N ALA A 33 2.94 2.07 -3.46
CA ALA A 33 2.52 1.81 -4.84
C ALA A 33 3.50 2.45 -5.85
N ARG A 34 3.86 3.72 -5.67
CA ARG A 34 4.78 4.45 -6.57
C ARG A 34 6.19 3.86 -6.63
N HIS A 35 6.69 3.39 -5.50
CA HIS A 35 8.05 2.86 -5.39
C HIS A 35 8.11 1.34 -5.52
N ASN A 36 6.99 0.66 -5.79
CA ASN A 36 6.88 -0.79 -5.84
C ASN A 36 7.56 -1.48 -4.65
N ILE A 37 7.25 -0.99 -3.45
CA ILE A 37 7.68 -1.56 -2.17
C ILE A 37 6.46 -2.09 -1.42
N VAL A 38 6.70 -3.01 -0.51
CA VAL A 38 5.60 -3.63 0.26
C VAL A 38 5.10 -2.67 1.33
N TYR A 39 3.79 -2.59 1.53
CA TYR A 39 3.14 -1.91 2.65
C TYR A 39 2.15 -2.85 3.33
N ALA A 40 2.42 -3.13 4.60
CA ALA A 40 1.53 -3.87 5.46
C ALA A 40 0.56 -2.89 6.16
N VAL A 41 -0.74 -3.16 6.05
CA VAL A 41 -1.80 -2.33 6.63
C VAL A 41 -2.13 -2.84 8.03
N SER A 42 -2.37 -1.92 8.97
CA SER A 42 -2.84 -2.25 10.32
C SER A 42 -4.23 -2.90 10.28
N THR A 43 -4.58 -3.69 11.31
CA THR A 43 -5.97 -4.14 11.50
C THR A 43 -6.90 -2.95 11.71
N ASP A 44 -6.42 -1.93 12.44
CA ASP A 44 -7.15 -0.68 12.72
C ASP A 44 -6.37 0.53 12.17
N PRO A 45 -6.43 0.78 10.84
CA PRO A 45 -5.83 1.94 10.22
C PRO A 45 -6.63 3.22 10.55
N SER A 46 -6.00 4.37 10.34
CA SER A 46 -6.63 5.69 10.53
C SER A 46 -7.60 6.11 9.41
N THR A 47 -7.62 5.33 8.33
CA THR A 47 -8.41 5.50 7.10
C THR A 47 -9.01 4.14 6.73
N SER A 48 -10.15 4.06 6.04
CA SER A 48 -10.76 2.78 5.70
C SER A 48 -9.87 1.91 4.79
N HIS A 49 -9.96 0.58 4.91
CA HIS A 49 -9.21 -0.36 4.08
C HIS A 49 -9.56 -0.21 2.59
N GLU A 50 -10.81 0.14 2.27
CA GLU A 50 -11.27 0.38 0.91
C GLU A 50 -10.58 1.60 0.29
N GLU A 51 -10.44 2.70 1.03
CA GLU A 51 -9.75 3.90 0.56
C GLU A 51 -8.25 3.64 0.32
N ILE A 52 -7.63 2.85 1.20
CA ILE A 52 -6.22 2.43 1.05
C ILE A 52 -6.06 1.58 -0.21
N ALA A 53 -6.91 0.58 -0.41
CA ALA A 53 -6.88 -0.29 -1.59
C ALA A 53 -7.16 0.49 -2.89
N ALA A 54 -8.14 1.42 -2.86
CA ALA A 54 -8.46 2.29 -3.99
C ALA A 54 -7.28 3.19 -4.36
N CYS A 55 -6.58 3.75 -3.36
CA CYS A 55 -5.38 4.55 -3.61
C CYS A 55 -4.28 3.74 -4.31
N CYS A 56 -4.04 2.49 -3.88
CA CYS A 56 -3.06 1.62 -4.53
C CYS A 56 -3.46 1.25 -5.95
N GLY A 57 -4.75 1.01 -6.20
CA GLY A 57 -5.27 0.76 -7.55
C GLY A 57 -5.13 1.97 -8.47
N ALA A 58 -5.37 3.19 -7.96
CA ALA A 58 -5.28 4.43 -8.73
C ALA A 58 -3.83 4.80 -9.10
N GLU A 59 -2.88 4.53 -8.21
CA GLU A 59 -1.45 4.85 -8.41
C GLU A 59 -0.74 3.85 -9.33
N GLY A 60 -1.40 2.73 -9.68
CA GLY A 60 -1.07 1.87 -10.79
C GLY A 60 0.38 1.39 -10.82
N VAL A 61 0.63 0.16 -10.38
CA VAL A 61 1.83 -0.55 -10.83
C VAL A 61 1.66 -0.85 -12.33
N PHE A 62 2.05 0.08 -13.20
CA PHE A 62 2.30 -0.19 -14.62
C PHE A 62 3.59 -1.01 -14.72
N HIS A 63 3.49 -2.30 -14.44
CA HIS A 63 4.41 -3.31 -14.95
C HIS A 63 3.65 -4.10 -16.03
N PRO A 64 4.16 -4.19 -17.27
CA PRO A 64 3.44 -4.85 -18.37
C PRO A 64 3.13 -6.35 -18.14
N ASN A 65 3.61 -6.94 -17.04
CA ASN A 65 3.46 -8.38 -16.74
C ASN A 65 2.76 -8.70 -15.40
N LEU A 66 2.29 -7.73 -14.60
CA LEU A 66 1.69 -8.03 -13.29
C LEU A 66 0.18 -7.77 -13.28
N ARG A 67 -0.60 -8.84 -13.50
CA ARG A 67 -2.06 -8.84 -13.39
C ARG A 67 -2.44 -9.18 -11.95
N LEU A 68 -2.86 -8.20 -11.16
CA LEU A 68 -3.32 -8.44 -9.79
C LEU A 68 -4.68 -9.17 -9.83
N SER A 69 -4.69 -10.45 -9.43
CA SER A 69 -5.89 -11.22 -9.12
C SER A 69 -6.35 -10.89 -7.69
N GLY A 70 -7.64 -10.65 -7.53
CA GLY A 70 -8.25 -9.88 -6.43
C GLY A 70 -8.27 -10.46 -5.00
N ASP A 71 -7.28 -11.23 -4.54
CA ASP A 71 -7.29 -11.78 -3.17
C ASP A 71 -5.98 -11.57 -2.38
N ALA A 72 -5.16 -10.60 -2.77
CA ALA A 72 -4.00 -10.19 -1.96
C ALA A 72 -3.91 -8.67 -1.87
N VAL A 73 -4.49 -8.08 -0.82
CA VAL A 73 -4.06 -6.76 -0.34
C VAL A 73 -2.79 -6.96 0.48
N ALA A 74 -1.74 -7.34 -0.22
CA ALA A 74 -0.36 -7.05 0.12
C ALA A 74 0.11 -6.14 -1.01
N VAL A 75 0.01 -4.84 -0.79
CA VAL A 75 0.68 -3.86 -1.66
C VAL A 75 2.17 -4.04 -1.47
#